data_AF-X0UA32-F1
#
_entry.id   AF-X0UA32-F1
#
_cell.length_a   1.000
_cell.length_b   1.000
_cell.length_c   1.000
_cell.angle_alpha   90.00
_cell.angle_beta   90.00
_cell.angle_gamma   90.00
#
_symmetry.space_group_name_H-M   'P 1'
#
loop_
_entity.id
_entity.type
_entity.pdbx_description
1 polymer ?
#
loop_
_entity_poly.entity_id
_entity_poly.type
_entity_poly.pdbx_seq_one_letter_code
_entity_poly.pdbx_strand_id
1 'polypeptide(L)'
;MIAKRKFTLRFFKIKETGIFAAFILLFAAFSLASPYFFKVENLLNVVRQISLTGIMAVGMTLVIVSREIDLSVGGIYGLCAVSAGLLMINGVPVWAAIIIALIVGIFIGFLNG
;
A
#
# COMPACT_ATOMS: atom_id res chain seq x y z
N MET A 1 -15.25 13.67 -40.33
CA MET A 1 -13.93 13.90 -39.70
C MET A 1 -13.95 14.64 -38.35
N ILE A 2 -15.11 15.13 -37.84
CA ILE A 2 -15.17 16.04 -36.68
C ILE A 2 -15.38 15.32 -35.32
N ALA A 3 -15.88 14.08 -35.30
CA ALA A 3 -16.22 13.36 -34.06
C ALA A 3 -15.01 12.82 -33.27
N LYS A 4 -13.90 12.44 -33.93
CA LYS A 4 -12.70 11.90 -33.25
C LYS A 4 -12.00 12.91 -32.35
N ARG A 5 -12.07 14.21 -32.67
CA ARG A 5 -11.32 15.27 -31.97
C ARG A 5 -11.87 15.61 -30.58
N LYS A 6 -13.18 15.44 -30.33
CA LYS A 6 -13.79 15.68 -29.01
C LYS A 6 -13.45 14.60 -27.98
N PHE A 7 -13.23 13.36 -28.42
CA PHE A 7 -12.93 12.24 -27.53
C PHE A 7 -11.53 12.37 -26.92
N THR A 8 -10.54 12.74 -27.73
CA THR A 8 -9.16 12.99 -27.29
C THR A 8 -9.05 14.13 -26.27
N LEU A 9 -9.83 15.21 -26.43
CA LEU A 9 -9.80 16.36 -25.53
C LEU A 9 -10.53 16.11 -24.20
N ARG A 10 -11.46 15.14 -24.15
CA ARG A 10 -12.14 14.74 -22.90
C ARG A 10 -11.26 13.83 -22.04
N PHE A 11 -10.43 13.00 -22.66
CA PHE A 11 -9.38 12.24 -21.97
C PHE A 11 -8.44 13.15 -21.17
N PHE A 12 -8.06 14.31 -21.73
CA PHE A 12 -7.16 15.25 -21.05
C PHE A 12 -7.80 16.10 -19.93
N LYS A 13 -9.13 16.02 -19.72
CA LYS A 13 -9.85 16.85 -18.72
C LYS A 13 -10.16 16.14 -17.40
N ILE A 14 -9.70 14.91 -17.25
CA ILE A 14 -9.97 14.04 -16.09
C ILE A 14 -8.68 14.01 -15.25
N LYS A 15 -8.76 14.28 -13.93
CA LYS A 15 -7.58 14.41 -13.03
C LYS A 15 -6.71 13.13 -13.05
N GLU A 16 -7.38 12.01 -13.26
CA GLU A 16 -6.85 10.65 -13.32
C GLU A 16 -5.89 10.48 -14.50
N THR A 17 -6.11 11.19 -15.61
CA THR A 17 -5.19 11.17 -16.76
C THR A 17 -3.86 11.83 -16.42
N GLY A 18 -3.86 12.88 -15.58
CA GLY A 18 -2.64 13.52 -15.10
C GLY A 18 -1.82 12.59 -14.21
N ILE A 19 -2.48 11.87 -13.30
CA ILE A 19 -1.84 10.87 -12.43
C ILE A 19 -1.27 9.72 -13.26
N PHE A 20 -2.04 9.21 -14.23
CA PHE A 20 -1.57 8.13 -15.09
C PHE A 20 -0.38 8.55 -15.98
N ALA A 21 -0.42 9.77 -16.53
CA ALA A 21 0.69 10.33 -17.28
C ALA A 21 1.94 10.51 -16.39
N ALA A 22 1.77 11.01 -15.16
CA ALA A 22 2.86 11.13 -14.19
C ALA A 22 3.45 9.75 -13.83
N PHE A 23 2.61 8.73 -13.65
CA PHE A 23 3.05 7.35 -13.43
C PHE A 23 3.92 6.84 -14.58
N ILE A 24 3.46 6.96 -15.83
CA ILE A 24 4.23 6.53 -17.02
C ILE A 24 5.57 7.26 -17.09
N LEU A 25 5.56 8.58 -16.85
CA LEU A 25 6.76 9.42 -16.92
C LEU A 25 7.76 9.01 -15.84
N LEU A 26 7.33 8.87 -14.59
CA LEU A 26 8.19 8.41 -13.49
C LEU A 26 8.70 6.99 -13.71
N PHE A 27 7.86 6.09 -14.21
CA PHE A 27 8.24 4.72 -14.53
C PHE A 27 9.37 4.70 -15.55
N ALA A 28 9.22 5.43 -16.67
CA ALA A 28 10.26 5.53 -17.70
C ALA A 28 11.53 6.21 -17.15
N ALA A 29 11.39 7.30 -16.41
CA ALA A 29 12.52 8.01 -15.83
C ALA A 29 13.34 7.10 -14.89
N PHE A 30 12.70 6.41 -13.95
CA PHE A 30 13.39 5.52 -13.02
C PHE A 30 13.90 4.24 -13.68
N SER A 31 13.23 3.75 -14.72
CA SER A 31 13.72 2.61 -15.51
C SER A 31 15.05 2.88 -16.20
N LEU A 32 15.31 4.14 -16.56
CA LEU A 32 16.54 4.57 -17.22
C LEU A 32 17.58 5.08 -16.21
N ALA A 33 17.15 5.73 -15.14
CA ALA A 33 18.04 6.35 -14.16
C ALA A 33 18.65 5.36 -13.16
N SER A 34 17.99 4.21 -12.90
CA SER A 34 18.44 3.25 -11.90
C SER A 34 18.66 1.86 -12.48
N PRO A 35 19.87 1.27 -12.35
CA PRO A 35 20.13 -0.11 -12.75
C PRO A 35 19.42 -1.12 -11.84
N TYR A 36 18.83 -0.68 -10.72
CA TYR A 36 18.10 -1.53 -9.78
C TYR A 36 16.60 -1.63 -10.09
N PHE A 37 16.07 -0.78 -10.99
CA PHE A 37 14.63 -0.65 -11.20
C PHE A 37 13.94 -1.97 -11.59
N PHE A 38 14.51 -2.68 -12.55
CA PHE A 38 13.99 -3.97 -13.04
C PHE A 38 14.54 -5.20 -12.30
N LYS A 39 15.33 -5.00 -11.23
CA LYS A 39 15.78 -6.15 -10.44
C LYS A 39 14.60 -6.85 -9.78
N VAL A 40 14.65 -8.17 -9.77
CA VAL A 40 13.57 -9.01 -9.20
C VAL A 40 13.33 -8.63 -7.74
N GLU A 41 14.37 -8.33 -6.95
CA GLU A 41 14.17 -7.93 -5.55
C GLU A 41 13.40 -6.61 -5.45
N ASN A 42 13.71 -5.62 -6.31
CA ASN A 42 13.01 -4.34 -6.33
C ASN A 42 11.53 -4.53 -6.74
N LEU A 43 11.28 -5.29 -7.81
CA LEU A 43 9.92 -5.58 -8.27
C LEU A 43 9.10 -6.33 -7.21
N LEU A 44 9.69 -7.33 -6.56
CA LEU A 44 9.05 -8.04 -5.46
C LEU A 44 8.78 -7.14 -4.25
N ASN A 45 9.70 -6.22 -3.94
CA ASN A 45 9.51 -5.26 -2.85
C ASN A 45 8.35 -4.28 -3.15
N VAL A 46 8.26 -3.77 -4.38
CA VAL A 46 7.15 -2.91 -4.81
C VAL A 46 5.82 -3.66 -4.73
N VAL A 47 5.76 -4.88 -5.27
CA VAL A 47 4.54 -5.70 -5.21
C VAL A 47 4.16 -6.02 -3.77
N ARG A 48 5.12 -6.38 -2.90
CA ARG A 48 4.84 -6.62 -1.47
C ARG A 48 4.26 -5.39 -0.78
N GLN A 49 4.82 -4.20 -1.00
CA GLN A 49 4.31 -2.97 -0.41
C GLN A 49 2.86 -2.68 -0.83
N ILE A 50 2.54 -2.86 -2.12
CA ILE A 50 1.18 -2.66 -2.63
C ILE A 50 0.23 -3.76 -2.12
N SER A 51 0.69 -5.02 -2.04
CA SER A 51 -0.12 -6.13 -1.52
C SER A 51 -0.55 -5.91 -0.08
N LEU A 52 0.33 -5.40 0.78
CA LEU A 52 -0.01 -5.09 2.18
C LEU A 52 -1.13 -4.03 2.25
N THR A 53 -0.99 -2.94 1.50
CA THR A 53 -2.03 -1.90 1.39
C THR A 53 -3.33 -2.45 0.81
N GLY A 54 -3.25 -3.33 -0.19
CA GLY A 54 -4.42 -3.97 -0.79
C GLY A 54 -5.19 -4.87 0.18
N ILE A 55 -4.48 -5.68 0.97
CA ILE A 55 -5.08 -6.51 2.03
C ILE A 55 -5.75 -5.63 3.10
N MET A 56 -5.05 -4.58 3.55
CA MET A 56 -5.61 -3.63 4.51
C MET A 56 -6.85 -2.92 3.97
N ALA A 57 -6.88 -2.57 2.69
CA ALA A 57 -8.00 -1.87 2.07
C ALA A 57 -9.31 -2.67 2.16
N VAL A 58 -9.26 -4.00 2.13
CA VAL A 58 -10.45 -4.85 2.32
C VAL A 58 -11.08 -4.62 3.70
N GLY A 59 -10.26 -4.60 4.77
CA GLY A 59 -10.73 -4.30 6.12
C GLY A 59 -11.19 -2.84 6.28
N MET A 60 -10.41 -1.89 5.77
CA MET A 60 -10.76 -0.45 5.82
C MET A 60 -12.06 -0.13 5.07
N THR A 61 -12.44 -0.92 4.06
CA THR A 61 -13.71 -0.72 3.34
C THR A 61 -14.91 -0.82 4.29
N LEU A 62 -14.91 -1.76 5.24
CA LEU A 62 -15.99 -1.93 6.21
C LEU A 62 -16.12 -0.69 7.11
N VAL A 63 -15.00 -0.15 7.57
CA VAL A 63 -14.92 1.07 8.39
C VAL A 63 -15.44 2.30 7.63
N ILE A 64 -14.95 2.49 6.39
CA ILE A 64 -15.32 3.66 5.58
C ILE A 64 -16.82 3.66 5.25
N VAL A 65 -17.41 2.49 5.00
CA VAL A 65 -18.87 2.37 4.74
C VAL A 65 -19.69 2.75 5.96
N SER A 66 -19.18 2.51 7.17
CA SER A 66 -19.76 3.00 8.43
C SER A 66 -19.64 4.52 8.62
N ARG A 67 -19.08 5.25 7.63
CA ARG A 67 -18.78 6.70 7.65
C ARG A 67 -17.76 7.10 8.72
N GLU A 68 -16.95 6.16 9.15
CA GLU A 68 -15.84 6.39 10.04
C GLU A 68 -14.56 6.55 9.22
N ILE A 69 -13.78 7.58 9.54
CA ILE A 69 -12.42 7.75 9.00
C ILE A 69 -11.48 7.29 10.10
N ASP A 70 -11.42 5.97 10.31
CA ASP A 70 -10.58 5.42 11.36
C ASP A 70 -9.11 5.39 10.92
N LEU A 71 -8.31 6.26 11.52
CA LEU A 71 -6.86 6.27 11.32
C LEU A 71 -6.16 5.15 12.10
N SER A 72 -6.85 4.53 13.07
CA SER A 72 -6.30 3.51 13.95
C SER A 72 -5.85 2.27 13.18
N VAL A 73 -6.54 1.90 12.09
CA VAL A 73 -6.18 0.73 11.25
C VAL A 73 -4.74 0.82 10.72
N GLY A 74 -4.35 2.01 10.24
CA GLY A 74 -2.98 2.25 9.78
C GLY A 74 -1.96 2.22 10.92
N GLY A 75 -2.35 2.73 12.09
CA GLY A 75 -1.53 2.69 13.31
C GLY A 75 -1.31 1.27 13.83
N ILE A 76 -2.36 0.45 13.90
CA ILE A 76 -2.30 -0.96 14.33
C ILE A 76 -1.44 -1.77 13.36
N TYR A 77 -1.56 -1.54 12.05
CA TYR A 77 -0.67 -2.15 11.06
C TYR A 77 0.81 -1.81 11.35
N GLY A 78 1.11 -0.52 11.56
CA GLY A 78 2.47 -0.07 11.90
C GLY A 78 3.00 -0.71 13.18
N LEU A 79 2.15 -0.78 14.22
CA LEU A 79 2.48 -1.44 15.49
C LEU A 79 2.83 -2.91 15.27
N CYS A 80 1.97 -3.68 14.60
CA CYS A 80 2.22 -5.09 14.31
C CYS A 80 3.53 -5.29 13.53
N ALA A 81 3.78 -4.47 12.51
CA ALA A 81 5.00 -4.56 11.69
C ALA A 81 6.26 -4.29 12.52
N VAL A 82 6.27 -3.24 13.34
CA VAL A 82 7.40 -2.88 14.20
C VAL A 82 7.60 -3.91 15.31
N SER A 83 6.53 -4.36 15.96
CA SER A 83 6.60 -5.41 16.99
C SER A 83 7.17 -6.71 16.43
N ALA A 84 6.67 -7.18 15.29
CA ALA A 84 7.20 -8.38 14.63
C ALA A 84 8.69 -8.21 14.26
N GLY A 85 9.06 -7.06 13.68
CA GLY A 85 10.44 -6.77 13.30
C GLY A 85 11.39 -6.73 14.51
N LEU A 86 10.99 -6.08 15.59
CA LEU A 86 11.78 -6.02 16.83
C LEU A 86 11.94 -7.41 17.45
N LEU A 87 10.90 -8.23 17.49
CA LEU A 87 10.98 -9.60 18.01
C LEU A 87 11.96 -10.44 17.17
N MET A 88 11.88 -10.35 15.85
CA MET A 88 12.80 -11.08 14.95
C MET A 88 14.25 -10.63 15.09
N ILE A 89 14.50 -9.31 15.24
CA ILE A 89 15.85 -8.77 15.47
C ILE A 89 16.43 -9.27 16.82
N ASN A 90 15.58 -9.43 17.83
CA ASN A 90 15.97 -9.98 19.14
C ASN A 90 16.03 -11.51 19.18
N GLY A 91 15.98 -12.18 18.02
CA GLY A 91 16.18 -13.63 17.91
C GLY A 91 14.94 -14.47 18.17
N VAL A 92 13.75 -13.86 18.31
CA VAL A 92 12.49 -14.62 18.41
C VAL A 92 12.21 -15.31 17.07
N PRO A 93 11.87 -16.61 17.05
CA PRO A 93 11.54 -17.32 15.82
C PRO A 93 10.41 -16.61 15.04
N VAL A 94 10.53 -16.58 13.71
CA VAL A 94 9.62 -15.85 12.81
C VAL A 94 8.15 -16.15 13.12
N TRP A 95 7.79 -17.43 13.28
CA TRP A 95 6.41 -17.84 13.56
C TRP A 95 5.90 -17.32 14.90
N ALA A 96 6.74 -17.34 15.94
CA ALA A 96 6.38 -16.81 17.26
C ALA A 96 6.24 -15.27 17.21
N ALA A 97 7.15 -14.58 16.52
CA ALA A 97 7.10 -13.13 16.34
C ALA A 97 5.80 -12.69 15.63
N ILE A 98 5.37 -13.43 14.60
CA ILE A 98 4.11 -13.18 13.89
C ILE A 98 2.92 -13.34 14.85
N ILE A 99 2.85 -14.44 15.59
CA ILE A 99 1.73 -14.71 16.51
C ILE A 99 1.64 -13.62 17.59
N ILE A 100 2.78 -13.27 18.20
CA ILE A 100 2.82 -12.24 19.24
C ILE A 100 2.37 -10.88 18.68
N ALA A 101 2.87 -10.49 17.51
CA ALA A 101 2.48 -9.23 16.88
C ALA A 101 0.98 -9.20 16.54
N LEU A 102 0.40 -10.31 16.07
CA LEU A 102 -1.04 -10.41 15.83
C LEU A 102 -1.86 -10.29 17.12
N ILE A 103 -1.43 -10.94 18.20
CA ILE A 103 -2.11 -10.82 19.51
C ILE A 103 -2.08 -9.38 20.00
N VAL A 104 -0.94 -8.69 19.89
CA VAL A 104 -0.82 -7.27 20.22
C VAL A 104 -1.76 -6.42 19.37
N GLY A 105 -1.78 -6.66 18.06
CA GLY A 105 -2.68 -5.93 17.14
C GLY A 105 -4.15 -6.13 17.46
N ILE A 106 -4.58 -7.37 17.73
CA ILE A 106 -5.95 -7.68 18.13
C ILE A 106 -6.31 -6.99 19.45
N PHE A 107 -5.41 -7.05 20.43
CA PHE A 107 -5.63 -6.44 21.73
C PHE A 107 -5.79 -4.91 21.62
N ILE A 108 -4.90 -4.24 20.90
CA ILE A 108 -4.99 -2.79 20.69
C ILE A 108 -6.20 -2.42 19.82
N GLY A 109 -6.49 -3.21 18.78
CA GLY A 109 -7.69 -3.01 17.96
C GLY A 109 -8.97 -3.09 18.79
N PHE A 110 -9.08 -4.08 19.67
CA PHE A 110 -10.21 -4.22 20.58
C PHE A 110 -10.35 -3.03 21.55
N LEU A 111 -9.24 -2.43 21.99
CA LEU A 111 -9.28 -1.23 22.83
C LEU A 111 -9.70 0.03 22.07
N ASN A 112 -9.41 0.09 20.77
CA ASN A 112 -9.76 1.23 19.93
C ASN A 112 -11.24 1.24 19.51
N GLY A 113 -11.89 0.07 19.43
CA GLY A 113 -13.30 -0.09 19.06
C GLY A 113 -13.48 -0.88 17.77
#